data_AF-A0A2E9JBG5-F1
#
_entry.id   AF-A0A2E9JBG5-F1
#
_cell.length_a   1.000
_cell.length_b   1.000
_cell.length_c   1.000
_cell.angle_alpha   90.00
_cell.angle_beta   90.00
_cell.angle_gamma   90.00
#
_symmetry.space_group_name_H-M   'P 1'
#
loop_
_entity.id
_entity.type
_entity.pdbx_description
1 polymer ?
#
loop_
_entity_poly.entity_id
_entity_poly.type
_entity_poly.pdbx_seq_one_letter_code
_entity_poly.pdbx_strand_id
1 'polypeptide(L)'
;MLKVLTKDGLKSCNEQAIKLKSNFKGWYCKQTNYIIDAGWWEVGTSVCRTPYPVSIDDFTGPKAIICPNESCFCSTDIAMPKGKTEDHLLMVDNLNIKGKLEYYDNIYAIAGDDCVTVDYYTDRRCNFSCSYCDPRSHNYDGAWTSLEKMQYAWTKVNPQNVKKIVVSGGEPTLVPHYMNFIQWLREKEPEATIWTLTNGTKTVSYFKELNNYSNINFSIHPEFINDRYINKLKRFCADVNLPCKIKVMYLPKYEDLVKSILETFKGKFEKVYTILVPLWDMNNEMKIINYTPEQLEFIHASQ
;
A
#
# COMPACT_ATOMS: atom_id res chain seq x y z
N MET A 1 -14.81 -5.90 4.53
CA MET A 1 -15.27 -6.28 5.90
C MET A 1 -14.62 -7.62 6.21
N LEU A 2 -14.25 -7.92 7.46
CA LEU A 2 -13.65 -9.23 7.78
C LEU A 2 -14.70 -10.21 8.33
N LYS A 3 -14.66 -11.45 7.85
CA LYS A 3 -15.38 -12.61 8.39
C LYS A 3 -14.48 -13.32 9.40
N VAL A 4 -15.00 -13.65 10.57
CA VAL A 4 -14.22 -14.22 11.67
C VAL A 4 -14.97 -15.42 12.25
N LEU A 5 -14.36 -16.60 12.20
CA LEU A 5 -14.91 -17.81 12.79
C LEU A 5 -14.61 -17.84 14.29
N THR A 6 -15.66 -17.95 15.09
CA THR A 6 -15.58 -18.17 16.55
C THR A 6 -16.28 -19.48 16.92
N LYS A 7 -16.20 -19.87 18.21
CA LYS A 7 -16.94 -21.02 18.73
C LYS A 7 -18.47 -20.87 18.58
N ASP A 8 -18.97 -19.63 18.54
CA ASP A 8 -20.40 -19.30 18.49
C ASP A 8 -20.89 -19.07 17.05
N GLY A 9 -20.03 -19.31 16.05
CA GLY A 9 -20.32 -19.19 14.63
C GLY A 9 -19.50 -18.11 13.93
N LEU A 10 -19.87 -17.80 12.69
CA LEU A 10 -19.20 -16.78 11.89
C LEU A 10 -19.66 -15.39 12.32
N LYS A 11 -18.73 -14.48 12.61
CA LYS A 11 -18.99 -13.09 13.00
C LYS A 11 -18.32 -12.12 12.02
N SER A 12 -18.64 -10.83 12.12
CA SER A 12 -18.04 -9.77 11.30
C SER A 12 -17.26 -8.76 12.14
N CYS A 13 -16.19 -8.19 11.57
CA CYS A 13 -15.46 -7.08 12.18
C CYS A 13 -14.73 -6.21 11.14
N ASN A 14 -14.11 -5.13 11.62
CA ASN A 14 -13.11 -4.37 10.86
C ASN A 14 -11.70 -4.86 11.20
N GLU A 15 -10.71 -4.42 10.43
CA GLU A 15 -9.29 -4.79 10.59
C GLU A 15 -8.74 -4.32 11.95
N GLN A 16 -9.21 -3.18 12.45
CA GLN A 16 -8.73 -2.59 13.71
C GLN A 16 -9.05 -3.49 14.92
N ALA A 17 -10.22 -4.15 14.92
CA ALA A 17 -10.61 -5.09 15.98
C ALA A 17 -9.68 -6.33 16.06
N ILE A 18 -8.95 -6.63 14.98
CA ILE A 18 -8.08 -7.80 14.89
C ILE A 18 -6.63 -7.48 15.22
N LYS A 19 -6.18 -6.23 15.04
CA LYS A 19 -4.77 -5.86 15.30
C LYS A 19 -4.30 -6.28 16.69
N LEU A 20 -5.14 -6.12 17.71
CA LEU A 20 -4.86 -6.50 19.10
C LEU A 20 -4.99 -8.02 19.38
N LYS A 21 -5.50 -8.79 18.43
CA LYS A 21 -5.72 -10.25 18.51
C LYS A 21 -4.98 -11.02 17.40
N SER A 22 -3.94 -10.42 16.82
CA SER A 22 -3.31 -10.86 15.57
C SER A 22 -2.20 -11.91 15.73
N ASN A 23 -2.17 -12.65 16.84
CA ASN A 23 -1.21 -13.73 17.03
C ASN A 23 -1.64 -14.98 16.27
N PHE A 24 -1.15 -15.08 15.03
CA PHE A 24 -1.43 -16.18 14.11
C PHE A 24 -0.28 -17.18 14.02
N LYS A 25 0.69 -17.16 14.94
CA LYS A 25 1.80 -18.12 14.92
C LYS A 25 1.26 -19.56 14.97
N GLY A 26 1.71 -20.40 14.04
CA GLY A 26 1.26 -21.77 13.88
C GLY A 26 -0.04 -21.94 13.08
N TRP A 27 -0.68 -20.85 12.62
CA TRP A 27 -1.91 -20.93 11.83
C TRP A 27 -1.61 -21.13 10.36
N TYR A 28 -2.52 -21.79 9.66
CA TYR A 28 -2.53 -21.84 8.21
C TYR A 28 -2.85 -20.45 7.67
N CYS A 29 -2.00 -19.93 6.79
CA CYS A 29 -2.12 -18.61 6.19
C CYS A 29 -2.11 -18.74 4.67
N LYS A 30 -3.28 -18.54 4.05
CA LYS A 30 -3.43 -18.56 2.60
C LYS A 30 -3.00 -17.20 2.06
N GLN A 31 -1.84 -17.17 1.42
CA GLN A 31 -1.29 -15.96 0.83
C GLN A 31 -2.12 -15.55 -0.38
N THR A 32 -2.66 -14.34 -0.39
CA THR A 32 -3.52 -13.83 -1.49
C THR A 32 -3.06 -12.48 -2.04
N ASN A 33 -2.09 -11.84 -1.41
CA ASN A 33 -1.51 -10.59 -1.90
C ASN A 33 -0.33 -10.89 -2.84
N TYR A 34 0.05 -9.89 -3.63
CA TYR A 34 1.26 -9.96 -4.46
C TYR A 34 2.09 -8.69 -4.26
N ILE A 35 3.40 -8.87 -4.09
CA ILE A 35 4.38 -7.81 -4.12
C ILE A 35 5.29 -8.12 -5.28
N ILE A 36 5.09 -7.48 -6.43
CA ILE A 36 5.87 -7.69 -7.64
C ILE A 36 6.91 -6.57 -7.71
N ASP A 37 8.20 -6.90 -7.68
CA ASP A 37 9.28 -5.93 -7.84
C ASP A 37 10.03 -6.21 -9.14
N ALA A 38 9.73 -5.43 -10.18
CA ALA A 38 10.39 -5.55 -11.48
C ALA A 38 11.83 -5.01 -11.48
N GLY A 39 12.16 -4.14 -10.53
CA GLY A 39 13.50 -3.58 -10.36
C GLY A 39 14.47 -4.61 -9.78
N TRP A 40 14.06 -5.33 -8.73
CA TRP A 40 14.82 -6.42 -8.12
C TRP A 40 14.56 -7.80 -8.72
N TRP A 41 13.55 -7.90 -9.59
CA TRP A 41 13.13 -9.15 -10.20
C TRP A 41 12.67 -10.21 -9.19
N GLU A 42 11.99 -9.76 -8.14
CA GLU A 42 11.44 -10.63 -7.11
C GLU A 42 9.92 -10.50 -6.99
N VAL A 43 9.29 -11.55 -6.47
CA VAL A 43 7.88 -11.54 -6.11
C VAL A 43 7.67 -12.18 -4.73
N GLY A 44 6.96 -11.45 -3.88
CA GLY A 44 6.46 -11.93 -2.59
C GLY A 44 4.93 -12.01 -2.58
N THR A 45 4.37 -12.66 -1.56
CA THR A 45 2.91 -12.84 -1.45
C THR A 45 2.30 -12.29 -0.16
N SER A 46 3.10 -11.58 0.63
CA SER A 46 2.71 -10.87 1.84
C SER A 46 3.62 -9.71 2.15
N VAL A 47 3.06 -8.68 2.79
CA VAL A 47 3.82 -7.51 3.25
C VAL A 47 4.81 -7.91 4.35
N CYS A 48 4.47 -8.92 5.17
CA CYS A 48 5.37 -9.50 6.15
C CYS A 48 6.53 -10.33 5.56
N ARG A 49 6.62 -10.44 4.22
CA ARG A 49 7.69 -11.16 3.49
C ARG A 49 7.86 -12.61 3.93
N THR A 50 6.75 -13.25 4.30
CA THR A 50 6.74 -14.67 4.65
C THR A 50 5.73 -15.41 3.75
N PRO A 51 6.16 -16.36 2.91
CA PRO A 51 7.56 -16.76 2.69
C PRO A 51 8.38 -15.62 2.08
N TYR A 52 9.71 -15.72 2.17
CA TYR A 52 10.60 -14.75 1.53
C TYR A 52 10.31 -14.66 0.03
N PRO A 53 10.43 -13.46 -0.57
CA PRO A 53 10.29 -13.29 -2.01
C PRO A 53 11.22 -14.23 -2.78
N VAL A 54 10.74 -14.67 -3.94
CA VAL A 54 11.50 -15.50 -4.89
C VAL A 54 11.73 -14.73 -6.18
N SER A 55 12.64 -15.21 -7.03
CA SER A 55 12.76 -14.68 -8.39
C SER A 55 11.42 -14.78 -9.13
N ILE A 56 11.09 -13.76 -9.93
CA ILE A 56 9.88 -13.75 -10.76
C ILE A 56 9.83 -14.97 -11.70
N ASP A 57 10.98 -15.41 -12.21
CA ASP A 57 11.06 -16.56 -13.12
C ASP A 57 10.70 -17.89 -12.44
N ASP A 58 11.01 -17.99 -11.14
CA ASP A 58 10.79 -19.17 -10.30
C ASP A 58 9.42 -19.18 -9.60
N PHE A 59 8.64 -18.11 -9.76
CA PHE A 59 7.35 -18.01 -9.09
C PHE A 59 6.33 -19.00 -9.66
N THR A 60 5.79 -19.84 -8.77
CA THR A 60 4.80 -20.87 -9.11
C THR A 60 3.40 -20.57 -8.57
N GLY A 61 3.13 -19.31 -8.19
CA GLY A 61 1.89 -18.93 -7.53
C GLY A 61 1.99 -18.91 -6.00
N PRO A 62 1.00 -18.30 -5.33
CA PRO A 62 0.95 -18.24 -3.88
C PRO A 62 0.80 -19.64 -3.27
N LYS A 63 1.54 -19.87 -2.19
CA LYS A 63 1.45 -21.10 -1.40
C LYS A 63 0.92 -20.76 -0.03
N ALA A 64 0.07 -21.61 0.50
CA ALA A 64 -0.27 -21.52 1.90
C ALA A 64 0.95 -21.92 2.75
N ILE A 65 1.08 -21.26 3.89
CA ILE A 65 2.17 -21.49 4.83
C ILE A 65 1.63 -21.64 6.24
N ILE A 66 2.45 -22.21 7.11
CA ILE A 66 2.27 -22.07 8.55
C ILE A 66 2.91 -20.75 8.97
N CYS A 67 2.10 -19.84 9.52
CA CYS A 67 2.53 -18.51 9.88
C CYS A 67 3.57 -18.57 11.03
N PRO A 68 4.76 -17.97 10.87
CA PRO A 68 5.78 -17.92 11.93
C PRO A 68 5.63 -16.70 12.85
N ASN A 69 4.82 -15.71 12.46
CA ASN A 69 4.78 -14.40 13.08
C ASN A 69 3.81 -14.36 14.27
N GLU A 70 4.27 -13.78 15.38
CA GLU A 70 3.49 -13.62 16.63
C GLU A 70 2.51 -12.44 16.58
N SER A 71 2.63 -11.58 15.57
CA SER A 71 1.69 -10.50 15.31
C SER A 71 1.62 -10.19 13.81
N CYS A 72 0.45 -9.74 13.37
CA CYS A 72 0.24 -9.26 12.01
C CYS A 72 -0.13 -7.77 12.07
N PHE A 73 0.75 -6.90 11.56
CA PHE A 73 0.62 -5.45 11.71
C PHE A 73 -0.03 -4.77 10.49
N CYS A 74 0.10 -5.37 9.31
CA CYS A 74 -0.44 -4.82 8.07
C CYS A 74 -1.92 -5.22 7.89
N SER A 75 -2.81 -4.25 7.69
CA SER A 75 -4.24 -4.51 7.44
C SER A 75 -4.47 -5.40 6.21
N THR A 76 -3.68 -5.23 5.14
CA THR A 76 -3.76 -6.06 3.93
C THR A 76 -3.39 -7.52 4.23
N ASP A 77 -2.36 -7.72 5.06
CA ASP A 77 -1.97 -9.07 5.47
C ASP A 77 -2.98 -9.66 6.45
N ILE A 78 -3.56 -8.89 7.38
CA ILE A 78 -4.60 -9.34 8.31
C ILE A 78 -5.79 -9.91 7.52
N ALA A 79 -6.21 -9.23 6.46
CA ALA A 79 -7.35 -9.62 5.63
C ALA A 79 -7.14 -10.92 4.84
N MET A 80 -5.90 -11.40 4.65
CA MET A 80 -5.67 -12.68 3.99
C MET A 80 -6.31 -13.83 4.78
N PRO A 81 -6.89 -14.86 4.12
CA PRO A 81 -7.49 -15.98 4.84
C PRO A 81 -6.48 -16.70 5.74
N LYS A 82 -6.80 -16.79 7.04
CA LYS A 82 -6.05 -17.56 8.03
C LYS A 82 -6.96 -18.45 8.86
N GLY A 83 -6.51 -19.63 9.22
CA GLY A 83 -7.22 -20.53 10.13
C GLY A 83 -6.25 -21.32 10.98
N LYS A 84 -6.66 -21.68 12.21
CA LYS A 84 -5.88 -22.61 13.03
C LYS A 84 -5.64 -23.95 12.33
N THR A 85 -6.57 -24.34 11.46
CA THR A 85 -6.49 -25.49 10.56
C THR A 85 -7.07 -25.12 9.20
N GLU A 86 -6.83 -25.94 8.18
CA GLU A 86 -7.47 -25.79 6.86
C GLU A 86 -9.00 -25.89 6.95
N ASP A 87 -9.53 -26.80 7.78
CA ASP A 87 -10.98 -26.95 7.98
C ASP A 87 -11.64 -25.68 8.51
N HIS A 88 -10.98 -24.97 9.44
CA HIS A 88 -11.51 -23.70 9.93
C HIS A 88 -11.63 -22.65 8.82
N LEU A 89 -10.75 -22.67 7.80
CA LEU A 89 -10.88 -21.79 6.64
C LEU A 89 -12.08 -22.17 5.78
N LEU A 90 -12.25 -23.46 5.49
CA LEU A 90 -13.39 -23.94 4.71
C LEU A 90 -14.74 -23.60 5.37
N MET A 91 -14.79 -23.59 6.70
CA MET A 91 -16.00 -23.18 7.44
C MET A 91 -16.35 -21.69 7.23
N VAL A 92 -15.37 -20.82 7.03
CA VAL A 92 -15.63 -19.37 6.81
C VAL A 92 -16.41 -19.14 5.52
N ASP A 93 -16.15 -19.92 4.48
CA ASP A 93 -16.78 -19.78 3.17
C ASP A 93 -18.21 -20.32 3.13
N ASN A 94 -18.56 -21.23 4.05
CA ASN A 94 -19.82 -21.96 4.06
C ASN A 94 -20.82 -21.51 5.14
N LEU A 95 -20.45 -20.55 5.99
CA LEU A 95 -21.28 -20.08 7.09
C LEU A 95 -21.84 -18.67 6.85
N ASN A 96 -23.05 -18.44 7.37
CA ASN A 96 -23.65 -17.11 7.41
C ASN A 96 -23.17 -16.33 8.65
N ILE A 97 -23.00 -15.02 8.49
CA ILE A 97 -22.59 -14.12 9.57
C ILE A 97 -23.71 -13.99 10.61
N LYS A 98 -23.40 -14.29 11.87
CA LYS A 98 -24.25 -14.23 13.06
C LYS A 98 -23.81 -13.12 14.01
N GLY A 99 -23.76 -11.88 13.50
CA GLY A 99 -23.46 -10.69 14.30
C GLY A 99 -22.01 -10.20 14.21
N LYS A 100 -21.59 -9.43 15.21
CA LYS A 100 -20.28 -8.77 15.28
C LYS A 100 -19.35 -9.50 16.26
N LEU A 101 -18.06 -9.47 15.98
CA LEU A 101 -17.03 -10.02 16.87
C LEU A 101 -17.03 -9.28 18.22
N GLU A 102 -17.01 -10.03 19.31
CA GLU A 102 -16.95 -9.53 20.68
C GLU A 102 -15.52 -9.57 21.24
N TYR A 103 -15.28 -8.78 22.29
CA TYR A 103 -13.94 -8.64 22.87
C TYR A 103 -13.39 -9.96 23.46
N TYR A 104 -14.24 -10.82 24.01
CA TYR A 104 -13.82 -12.10 24.59
C TYR A 104 -13.93 -13.29 23.64
N ASP A 105 -14.32 -13.06 22.38
CA ASP A 105 -14.39 -14.14 21.40
C ASP A 105 -13.01 -14.71 21.08
N ASN A 106 -12.94 -16.04 21.13
CA ASN A 106 -11.83 -16.81 20.59
C ASN A 106 -11.95 -16.91 19.08
N ILE A 107 -10.87 -16.56 18.38
CA ILE A 107 -10.80 -16.61 16.91
C ILE A 107 -10.21 -17.97 16.50
N TYR A 108 -10.82 -18.59 15.49
CA TYR A 108 -10.36 -19.84 14.89
C TYR A 108 -9.99 -19.68 13.42
N ALA A 109 -10.64 -18.76 12.71
CA ALA A 109 -10.27 -18.35 11.37
C ALA A 109 -10.70 -16.92 11.09
N ILE A 110 -10.07 -16.31 10.10
CA ILE A 110 -10.38 -14.99 9.58
C ILE A 110 -10.22 -15.01 8.06
N ALA A 111 -11.11 -14.34 7.35
CA ALA A 111 -10.96 -14.06 5.94
C ALA A 111 -11.56 -12.69 5.63
N GLY A 112 -10.88 -11.89 4.82
CA GLY A 112 -11.46 -10.73 4.18
C GLY A 112 -12.33 -11.12 2.99
N ASP A 113 -12.86 -10.10 2.31
CA ASP A 113 -13.41 -10.28 0.98
C ASP A 113 -12.29 -10.77 0.03
N ASP A 114 -12.62 -11.56 -1.00
CA ASP A 114 -11.69 -12.13 -2.02
C ASP A 114 -11.06 -11.04 -2.92
N CYS A 115 -10.48 -10.01 -2.31
CA CYS A 115 -9.88 -8.87 -2.97
C CYS A 115 -8.36 -9.06 -2.99
N VAL A 116 -7.82 -9.38 -4.16
CA VAL A 116 -6.36 -9.39 -4.35
C VAL A 116 -5.87 -7.96 -4.52
N THR A 117 -4.90 -7.59 -3.68
CA THR A 117 -4.11 -6.36 -3.83
C THR A 117 -2.73 -6.71 -4.36
N VAL A 118 -2.29 -5.98 -5.38
CA VAL A 118 -0.94 -6.07 -5.94
C VAL A 118 -0.18 -4.78 -5.64
N ASP A 119 0.90 -4.88 -4.88
CA ASP A 119 1.90 -3.83 -4.77
C ASP A 119 2.96 -4.07 -5.84
N TYR A 120 3.06 -3.17 -6.82
CA TYR A 120 3.95 -3.28 -7.97
C TYR A 120 5.06 -2.23 -7.90
N TYR A 121 6.32 -2.65 -7.78
CA TYR A 121 7.49 -1.79 -7.78
C TYR A 121 8.15 -1.78 -9.15
N THR A 122 8.31 -0.59 -9.73
CA THR A 122 8.83 -0.40 -11.09
C THR A 122 10.37 -0.40 -11.15
N ASP A 123 10.99 0.48 -10.37
CA ASP A 123 12.43 0.70 -10.20
C ASP A 123 12.66 1.28 -8.79
N ARG A 124 13.91 1.46 -8.36
CA ARG A 124 14.28 2.04 -7.06
C ARG A 124 14.83 3.45 -7.18
N ARG A 125 15.05 3.95 -8.40
CA ARG A 125 15.55 5.31 -8.61
C ARG A 125 14.55 6.37 -8.25
N CYS A 126 15.00 7.34 -7.47
CA CYS A 126 14.24 8.53 -7.13
C CYS A 126 15.10 9.76 -7.36
N ASN A 127 14.45 10.89 -7.60
CA ASN A 127 15.09 12.20 -7.63
C ASN A 127 15.08 12.91 -6.27
N PHE A 128 14.53 12.29 -5.23
CA PHE A 128 14.53 12.79 -3.84
C PHE A 128 15.39 11.91 -2.95
N SER A 129 16.20 12.52 -2.09
CA SER A 129 17.10 11.86 -1.13
C SER A 129 16.57 11.95 0.30
N CYS A 130 15.31 11.59 0.55
CA CYS A 130 14.64 11.89 1.83
C CYS A 130 15.41 11.33 3.04
N SER A 131 15.54 12.12 4.10
CA SER A 131 16.32 11.77 5.31
C SER A 131 15.73 10.65 6.15
N TYR A 132 14.70 9.97 5.67
CA TYR A 132 13.94 8.91 6.34
C TYR A 132 13.55 7.78 5.36
N CYS A 133 14.09 7.80 4.14
CA CYS A 133 13.83 6.74 3.17
C CYS A 133 14.64 5.50 3.51
N ASP A 134 14.02 4.31 3.48
CA ASP A 134 14.74 3.04 3.64
C ASP A 134 15.75 2.89 2.48
N PRO A 135 17.05 2.68 2.75
CA PRO A 135 18.07 2.51 1.70
C PRO A 135 17.76 1.37 0.72
N ARG A 136 16.98 0.36 1.13
CA ARG A 136 16.53 -0.72 0.25
C ARG A 136 15.47 -0.28 -0.77
N SER A 137 14.72 0.76 -0.44
CA SER A 137 13.64 1.26 -1.30
C SER A 137 14.14 2.30 -2.30
N HIS A 138 15.43 2.63 -2.27
CA HIS A 138 15.97 3.79 -2.96
C HIS A 138 17.41 3.55 -3.44
N ASN A 139 17.62 3.61 -4.75
CA ASN A 139 18.96 3.58 -5.36
C ASN A 139 19.12 4.76 -6.32
N TYR A 140 20.35 5.07 -6.75
CA TYR A 140 20.61 6.11 -7.75
C TYR A 140 21.17 5.56 -9.07
N ASP A 141 21.70 4.34 -9.04
CA ASP A 141 22.47 3.78 -10.14
C ASP A 141 21.72 2.63 -10.84
N GLY A 142 22.09 2.34 -12.09
CA GLY A 142 21.56 1.24 -12.91
C GLY A 142 20.85 1.67 -14.19
N ALA A 143 20.36 0.72 -15.00
CA ALA A 143 19.56 0.97 -16.20
C ALA A 143 18.07 0.89 -15.87
N TRP A 144 17.22 1.79 -16.41
CA TRP A 144 15.79 1.83 -16.06
C TRP A 144 15.13 0.52 -16.45
N THR A 145 14.22 0.00 -15.61
CA THR A 145 13.39 -1.14 -15.98
C THR A 145 12.64 -0.83 -17.28
N SER A 146 12.80 -1.67 -18.30
CA SER A 146 12.14 -1.48 -19.61
C SER A 146 10.64 -1.77 -19.51
N LEU A 147 9.87 -1.29 -20.51
CA LEU A 147 8.43 -1.56 -20.57
C LEU A 147 8.15 -3.07 -20.66
N GLU A 148 8.89 -3.77 -21.50
CA GLU A 148 8.76 -5.22 -21.73
C GLU A 148 9.07 -5.98 -20.45
N LYS A 149 10.09 -5.56 -19.70
CA LYS A 149 10.44 -6.17 -18.42
C LYS A 149 9.32 -5.98 -17.39
N MET A 150 8.72 -4.78 -17.32
CA MET A 150 7.59 -4.53 -16.44
C MET A 150 6.35 -5.36 -16.83
N GLN A 151 6.01 -5.40 -18.11
CA GLN A 151 4.89 -6.19 -18.62
C GLN A 151 5.11 -7.69 -18.39
N TYR A 152 6.32 -8.19 -18.67
CA TYR A 152 6.67 -9.58 -18.45
C TYR A 152 6.51 -9.98 -16.99
N ALA A 153 7.04 -9.17 -16.05
CA ALA A 153 6.89 -9.41 -14.62
C ALA A 153 5.42 -9.61 -14.22
N TRP A 154 4.52 -8.74 -14.69
CA TRP A 154 3.08 -8.88 -14.46
C TRP A 154 2.54 -10.19 -15.05
N THR A 155 2.82 -10.45 -16.33
CA THR A 155 2.29 -11.64 -17.03
C THR A 155 2.83 -12.95 -16.48
N LYS A 156 4.07 -12.97 -15.99
CA LYS A 156 4.71 -14.16 -15.41
C LYS A 156 4.16 -14.47 -14.04
N VAL A 157 3.94 -13.45 -13.21
CA VAL A 157 3.31 -13.61 -11.88
C VAL A 157 1.83 -13.96 -12.03
N ASN A 158 1.15 -13.38 -13.03
CA ASN A 158 -0.24 -13.64 -13.39
C ASN A 158 -1.20 -13.57 -12.17
N PRO A 159 -1.23 -12.45 -11.42
CA PRO A 159 -2.11 -12.33 -10.27
C PRO A 159 -3.58 -12.44 -10.71
N GLN A 160 -4.37 -13.25 -10.00
CA GLN A 160 -5.78 -13.50 -10.32
C GLN A 160 -6.71 -12.65 -9.45
N ASN A 161 -7.91 -12.31 -9.94
CA ASN A 161 -8.95 -11.58 -9.21
C ASN A 161 -8.47 -10.25 -8.60
N VAL A 162 -7.63 -9.52 -9.34
CA VAL A 162 -7.06 -8.25 -8.88
C VAL A 162 -8.16 -7.19 -8.74
N LYS A 163 -8.27 -6.62 -7.55
CA LYS A 163 -9.19 -5.49 -7.29
C LYS A 163 -8.47 -4.17 -7.11
N LYS A 164 -7.21 -4.22 -6.69
CA LYS A 164 -6.41 -3.03 -6.43
C LYS A 164 -4.97 -3.27 -6.83
N ILE A 165 -4.42 -2.30 -7.54
CA ILE A 165 -3.00 -2.26 -7.94
C ILE A 165 -2.42 -0.98 -7.39
N VAL A 166 -1.31 -1.08 -6.65
CA VAL A 166 -0.58 0.05 -6.12
C VAL A 166 0.79 0.05 -6.77
N VAL A 167 1.01 0.98 -7.70
CA VAL A 167 2.27 1.09 -8.42
C VAL A 167 3.17 2.11 -7.74
N SER A 168 4.35 1.68 -7.34
CA SER A 168 5.35 2.43 -6.59
C SER A 168 6.77 2.09 -7.09
N GLY A 169 7.79 2.42 -6.30
CA GLY A 169 9.20 2.28 -6.64
C GLY A 169 10.04 3.24 -5.80
N GLY A 170 11.12 3.74 -6.41
CA GLY A 170 11.68 5.05 -6.06
C GLY A 170 10.68 6.14 -6.46
N GLU A 171 10.94 6.84 -7.56
CA GLU A 171 9.95 7.70 -8.21
C GLU A 171 9.49 7.07 -9.53
N PRO A 172 8.35 6.35 -9.55
CA PRO A 172 7.94 5.57 -10.71
C PRO A 172 7.70 6.45 -11.95
N THR A 173 7.28 7.70 -11.77
CA THR A 173 7.02 8.59 -12.92
C THR A 173 8.30 9.04 -13.64
N LEU A 174 9.49 8.82 -13.05
CA LEU A 174 10.75 9.04 -13.76
C LEU A 174 11.06 7.93 -14.78
N VAL A 175 10.49 6.73 -14.62
CA VAL A 175 10.67 5.63 -15.57
C VAL A 175 10.12 6.09 -16.93
N PRO A 176 10.94 6.13 -18.01
CA PRO A 176 10.54 6.72 -19.29
C PRO A 176 9.24 6.16 -19.88
N HIS A 177 8.95 4.89 -19.63
CA HIS A 177 7.78 4.18 -20.15
C HIS A 177 6.66 3.99 -19.13
N TYR A 178 6.68 4.73 -18.01
CA TYR A 178 5.70 4.57 -16.95
C TYR A 178 4.25 4.77 -17.42
N MET A 179 3.98 5.81 -18.22
CA MET A 179 2.64 6.07 -18.74
C MET A 179 2.12 4.89 -19.58
N ASN A 180 2.95 4.39 -20.49
CA ASN A 180 2.63 3.24 -21.34
C ASN A 180 2.33 2.00 -20.50
N PHE A 181 3.07 1.78 -19.41
CA PHE A 181 2.83 0.67 -18.50
C PHE A 181 1.49 0.80 -17.77
N ILE A 182 1.14 1.99 -17.29
CA ILE A 182 -0.16 2.23 -16.62
C ILE A 182 -1.34 2.09 -17.59
N GLN A 183 -1.20 2.58 -18.83
CA GLN A 183 -2.21 2.39 -19.88
C GLN A 183 -2.42 0.90 -20.17
N TRP A 184 -1.32 0.16 -20.36
CA TRP A 184 -1.37 -1.29 -20.56
C TRP A 184 -1.98 -2.04 -19.36
N LEU A 185 -1.65 -1.66 -18.12
CA LEU A 185 -2.27 -2.25 -16.93
C LEU A 185 -3.77 -1.97 -16.85
N ARG A 186 -4.21 -0.77 -17.21
CA ARG A 186 -5.64 -0.42 -17.25
C ARG A 186 -6.40 -1.26 -18.29
N GLU A 187 -5.80 -1.51 -19.45
CA GLU A 187 -6.38 -2.40 -20.46
C GLU A 187 -6.45 -3.85 -19.99
N LYS A 188 -5.42 -4.31 -19.27
CA LYS A 188 -5.37 -5.68 -18.71
C LYS A 188 -6.32 -5.89 -17.55
N GLU A 189 -6.48 -4.90 -16.68
CA GLU A 189 -7.24 -4.97 -15.45
C GLU A 189 -8.29 -3.83 -15.39
N PRO A 190 -9.29 -3.85 -16.28
CA PRO A 190 -10.23 -2.73 -16.44
C PRO A 190 -11.01 -2.42 -15.16
N GLU A 191 -11.33 -3.46 -14.38
CA GLU A 191 -12.11 -3.36 -13.14
C GLU A 191 -11.25 -3.04 -11.90
N ALA A 192 -9.92 -3.13 -12.00
CA ALA A 192 -9.05 -2.89 -10.86
C ALA A 192 -8.89 -1.39 -10.58
N THR A 193 -8.87 -1.00 -9.31
CA THR A 193 -8.46 0.36 -8.96
C THR A 193 -6.93 0.44 -8.97
N ILE A 194 -6.37 1.24 -9.89
CA ILE A 194 -4.94 1.49 -9.98
C ILE A 194 -4.59 2.77 -9.20
N TRP A 195 -3.56 2.70 -8.37
CA TRP A 195 -3.00 3.83 -7.63
C TRP A 195 -1.54 4.02 -8.00
N THR A 196 -1.16 5.22 -8.44
CA THR A 196 0.23 5.64 -8.60
C THR A 196 0.71 6.36 -7.34
N LEU A 197 1.80 5.91 -6.75
CA LEU A 197 2.50 6.61 -5.67
C LEU A 197 3.65 7.43 -6.27
N THR A 198 3.70 8.72 -6.00
CA THR A 198 4.69 9.63 -6.60
C THR A 198 5.03 10.77 -5.63
N ASN A 199 6.25 11.26 -5.69
CA ASN A 199 6.69 12.50 -5.04
C ASN A 199 6.20 13.76 -5.77
N GLY A 200 5.50 13.60 -6.90
CA GLY A 200 4.83 14.69 -7.58
C GLY A 200 5.73 15.61 -8.37
N THR A 201 6.95 15.22 -8.76
CA THR A 201 7.91 16.12 -9.43
C THR A 201 7.61 16.42 -10.91
N LYS A 202 6.89 15.55 -11.63
CA LYS A 202 6.47 15.78 -13.02
C LYS A 202 5.53 16.99 -13.20
N THR A 203 5.22 17.31 -14.46
CA THR A 203 4.38 18.45 -14.84
C THR A 203 2.90 18.19 -14.56
N VAL A 204 2.11 19.26 -14.49
CA VAL A 204 0.64 19.15 -14.33
C VAL A 204 0.02 18.39 -15.51
N SER A 205 0.46 18.66 -16.73
CA SER A 205 -0.05 17.99 -17.94
C SER A 205 0.15 16.47 -17.88
N TYR A 206 1.35 16.04 -17.46
CA TYR A 206 1.65 14.63 -17.27
C TYR A 206 0.74 13.98 -16.23
N PHE A 207 0.53 14.64 -15.09
CA PHE A 207 -0.36 14.09 -14.06
C PHE A 207 -1.83 14.09 -14.49
N LYS A 208 -2.29 15.09 -15.24
CA LYS A 208 -3.66 15.09 -15.80
C LYS A 208 -3.87 13.92 -16.75
N GLU A 209 -2.90 13.65 -17.62
CA GLU A 209 -2.96 12.48 -18.51
C GLU A 209 -2.96 11.17 -17.71
N LEU A 210 -2.06 11.03 -16.74
CA LEU A 210 -1.97 9.85 -15.89
C LEU A 210 -3.26 9.61 -15.10
N ASN A 211 -3.89 10.68 -14.64
CA ASN A 211 -5.12 10.64 -13.86
C ASN A 211 -6.35 10.15 -14.65
N ASN A 212 -6.24 9.97 -15.97
CA ASN A 212 -7.26 9.26 -16.75
C ASN A 212 -7.22 7.74 -16.56
N TYR A 213 -6.08 7.20 -16.11
CA TYR A 213 -5.85 5.75 -16.01
C TYR A 213 -5.65 5.28 -14.57
N SER A 214 -5.18 6.18 -13.69
CA SER A 214 -4.76 5.86 -12.32
C SER A 214 -5.19 6.94 -11.32
N ASN A 215 -5.62 6.50 -10.13
CA ASN A 215 -5.71 7.38 -8.97
C ASN A 215 -4.29 7.79 -8.56
N ILE A 216 -4.10 9.03 -8.12
CA ILE A 216 -2.74 9.53 -7.80
C ILE A 216 -2.61 9.75 -6.30
N ASN A 217 -1.49 9.30 -5.74
CA ASN A 217 -1.12 9.52 -4.36
C ASN A 217 0.21 10.29 -4.33
N PHE A 218 0.13 11.59 -4.07
CA PHE A 218 1.29 12.45 -3.92
C PHE A 218 1.84 12.35 -2.49
N SER A 219 3.04 11.80 -2.36
CA SER A 219 3.85 11.90 -1.15
C SER A 219 4.57 13.25 -1.16
N ILE A 220 4.11 14.19 -0.34
CA ILE A 220 4.73 15.49 -0.18
C ILE A 220 5.83 15.37 0.87
N HIS A 221 7.08 15.55 0.44
CA HIS A 221 8.28 15.49 1.27
C HIS A 221 8.76 16.91 1.59
N PRO A 222 8.59 17.43 2.83
CA PRO A 222 8.90 18.83 3.19
C PRO A 222 10.32 19.30 2.84
N GLU A 223 11.28 18.37 2.80
CA GLU A 223 12.69 18.63 2.47
C GLU A 223 12.93 19.16 1.05
N PHE A 224 12.01 18.90 0.11
CA PHE A 224 12.24 19.12 -1.32
C PHE A 224 11.17 19.99 -2.00
N ILE A 225 10.33 20.67 -1.21
CA ILE A 225 9.20 21.44 -1.73
C ILE A 225 9.35 22.93 -1.46
N ASN A 226 8.64 23.71 -2.27
CA ASN A 226 8.51 25.16 -2.17
C ASN A 226 7.15 25.59 -2.73
N ASP A 227 6.88 26.89 -2.72
CA ASP A 227 5.60 27.43 -3.20
C ASP A 227 5.30 27.09 -4.66
N ARG A 228 6.32 26.99 -5.51
CA ARG A 228 6.14 26.58 -6.91
C ARG A 228 5.61 25.15 -7.00
N TYR A 229 6.14 24.24 -6.18
CA TYR A 229 5.64 22.87 -6.08
C TYR A 229 4.19 22.84 -5.59
N ILE A 230 3.88 23.55 -4.50
CA ILE A 230 2.54 23.59 -3.91
C ILE A 230 1.53 24.15 -4.92
N ASN A 231 1.85 25.28 -5.57
CA ASN A 231 1.00 25.88 -6.60
C ASN A 231 0.81 24.97 -7.81
N LYS A 232 1.83 24.18 -8.19
CA LYS A 232 1.70 23.16 -9.23
C LYS A 232 0.65 22.11 -8.84
N LEU A 233 0.73 21.56 -7.62
CA LEU A 233 -0.25 20.59 -7.15
C LEU A 233 -1.65 21.18 -7.03
N LYS A 234 -1.80 22.43 -6.56
CA LYS A 234 -3.11 23.12 -6.54
C LYS A 234 -3.75 23.19 -7.92
N ARG A 235 -2.97 23.50 -8.98
CA ARG A 235 -3.46 23.53 -10.37
C ARG A 235 -3.89 22.15 -10.86
N PHE A 236 -3.22 21.08 -10.43
CA PHE A 236 -3.66 19.72 -10.71
C PHE A 236 -4.95 19.39 -9.95
N CYS A 237 -4.96 19.61 -8.64
CA CYS A 237 -6.08 19.30 -7.74
C CYS A 237 -7.38 20.06 -8.07
N ALA A 238 -7.28 21.21 -8.74
CA ALA A 238 -8.45 22.00 -9.17
C ALA A 238 -9.35 21.26 -10.16
N ASP A 239 -8.82 20.28 -10.89
CA ASP A 239 -9.52 19.58 -11.96
C ASP A 239 -8.99 18.15 -12.11
N VAL A 240 -9.34 17.31 -11.13
CA VAL A 240 -8.99 15.90 -11.08
C VAL A 240 -10.11 15.04 -11.66
N ASN A 241 -9.75 14.11 -12.54
CA ASN A 241 -10.66 13.15 -13.13
C ASN A 241 -10.96 12.01 -12.13
N LEU A 242 -9.91 11.32 -11.70
CA LEU A 242 -9.94 10.23 -10.74
C LEU A 242 -9.45 10.66 -9.34
N PRO A 243 -9.88 9.98 -8.26
CA PRO A 243 -9.49 10.32 -6.89
C PRO A 243 -7.99 10.52 -6.68
N CYS A 244 -7.66 11.50 -5.84
CA CYS A 244 -6.29 11.85 -5.51
C CYS A 244 -6.08 11.87 -3.99
N LYS A 245 -4.88 11.45 -3.54
CA LYS A 245 -4.44 11.56 -2.15
C LYS A 245 -3.23 12.48 -2.07
N ILE A 246 -3.26 13.41 -1.12
CA ILE A 246 -2.12 14.22 -0.72
C ILE A 246 -1.65 13.68 0.63
N LYS A 247 -0.55 12.92 0.62
CA LYS A 247 0.09 12.42 1.83
C LYS A 247 1.21 13.35 2.24
N VAL A 248 1.03 14.08 3.34
CA VAL A 248 2.04 15.00 3.86
C VAL A 248 2.93 14.26 4.85
N MET A 249 4.20 14.08 4.50
CA MET A 249 5.18 13.43 5.36
C MET A 249 5.51 14.34 6.55
N TYR A 250 5.22 13.89 7.77
CA TYR A 250 5.44 14.72 8.95
C TYR A 250 6.87 14.58 9.47
N LEU A 251 7.74 15.51 9.08
CA LEU A 251 9.06 15.62 9.66
C LEU A 251 9.07 16.80 10.65
N PRO A 252 9.31 16.58 11.97
CA PRO A 252 9.15 17.59 13.02
C PRO A 252 9.82 18.94 12.73
N LYS A 253 11.01 18.93 12.11
CA LYS A 253 11.75 20.16 11.76
C LYS A 253 11.01 21.07 10.74
N TYR A 254 9.96 20.58 10.09
CA TYR A 254 9.13 21.33 9.12
C TYR A 254 7.66 21.44 9.55
N GLU A 255 7.37 21.37 10.85
CA GLU A 255 5.99 21.35 11.36
C GLU A 255 5.11 22.49 10.82
N ASP A 256 5.60 23.72 10.78
CA ASP A 256 4.83 24.86 10.27
C ASP A 256 4.49 24.73 8.78
N LEU A 257 5.45 24.27 7.97
CA LEU A 257 5.23 24.00 6.56
C LEU A 257 4.22 22.85 6.36
N VAL A 258 4.33 21.79 7.16
CA VAL A 258 3.38 20.67 7.15
C VAL A 258 1.96 21.15 7.45
N LYS A 259 1.78 21.95 8.51
CA LYS A 259 0.48 22.54 8.87
C LYS A 259 -0.09 23.39 7.73
N SER A 260 0.73 24.26 7.14
CA SER A 260 0.33 25.11 6.00
C SER A 260 -0.13 24.28 4.78
N ILE A 261 0.54 23.15 4.49
CA ILE A 261 0.15 22.26 3.39
C ILE A 261 -1.18 21.59 3.70
N LEU A 262 -1.40 21.11 4.93
CA LEU A 262 -2.68 20.52 5.32
C LEU A 262 -3.82 21.52 5.16
N GLU A 263 -3.66 22.77 5.61
CA GLU A 263 -4.65 23.84 5.42
C GLU A 263 -4.94 24.14 3.94
N THR A 264 -3.90 24.05 3.10
CA THR A 264 -3.99 24.32 1.67
C THR A 264 -4.84 23.29 0.92
N PHE A 265 -4.82 22.02 1.33
CA PHE A 265 -5.47 20.94 0.57
C PHE A 265 -6.67 20.29 1.29
N LYS A 266 -6.70 20.25 2.62
CA LYS A 266 -7.73 19.51 3.39
C LYS A 266 -9.12 20.12 3.16
N GLY A 267 -10.00 19.36 2.51
CA GLY A 267 -11.37 19.76 2.21
C GLY A 267 -11.49 20.90 1.19
N LYS A 268 -10.41 21.25 0.46
CA LYS A 268 -10.40 22.38 -0.49
C LYS A 268 -10.70 21.99 -1.94
N PHE A 269 -10.54 20.72 -2.28
CA PHE A 269 -10.71 20.22 -3.64
C PHE A 269 -11.57 18.96 -3.64
N GLU A 270 -12.47 18.85 -4.61
CA GLU A 270 -13.31 17.67 -4.78
C GLU A 270 -12.46 16.45 -5.15
N LYS A 271 -12.81 15.26 -4.64
CA LYS A 271 -12.07 13.99 -4.87
C LYS A 271 -10.60 13.99 -4.40
N VAL A 272 -10.15 15.02 -3.70
CA VAL A 272 -8.80 15.10 -3.12
C VAL A 272 -8.86 14.88 -1.61
N TYR A 273 -8.15 13.87 -1.14
CA TYR A 273 -8.06 13.51 0.27
C TYR A 273 -6.68 13.84 0.81
N THR A 274 -6.61 14.63 1.87
CA THR A 274 -5.33 15.02 2.50
C THR A 274 -5.12 14.24 3.78
N ILE A 275 -3.95 13.62 3.93
CA ILE A 275 -3.62 12.72 5.04
C ILE A 275 -2.23 13.11 5.58
N LEU A 276 -2.13 13.28 6.89
CA LEU A 276 -0.84 13.42 7.57
C LEU A 276 -0.23 12.03 7.79
N VAL A 277 1.06 11.87 7.48
CA VAL A 277 1.75 10.59 7.58
C VAL A 277 2.90 10.71 8.57
N PRO A 278 2.83 10.05 9.75
CA PRO A 278 3.98 9.94 10.62
C PRO A 278 5.05 9.06 9.97
N LEU A 279 6.30 9.49 10.12
CA LEU A 279 7.48 8.85 9.58
C LEU A 279 8.08 7.79 10.51
N TRP A 280 8.66 6.77 9.88
CA TRP A 280 9.43 5.72 10.54
C TRP A 280 10.90 6.13 10.64
N ASP A 281 11.59 5.63 11.66
CA ASP A 281 13.04 5.75 11.75
C ASP A 281 13.70 4.99 10.58
N MET A 282 14.74 5.59 10.00
CA MET A 282 15.44 5.12 8.80
C MET A 282 16.03 3.72 9.00
N ASN A 283 16.40 3.37 10.23
CA ASN A 283 16.92 2.05 10.58
C ASN A 283 15.87 0.93 10.49
N ASN A 284 14.60 1.28 10.27
CA ASN A 284 13.48 0.36 10.07
C ASN A 284 13.33 -0.66 11.21
N GLU A 285 13.62 -0.24 12.45
CA GLU A 285 13.36 -1.03 13.68
C GLU A 285 11.86 -1.08 14.04
N MET A 286 10.97 -0.78 13.09
CA MET A 286 9.53 -0.60 13.30
C MET A 286 9.19 0.42 14.40
N LYS A 287 10.01 1.47 14.53
CA LYS A 287 9.76 2.62 15.41
C LYS A 287 9.46 3.85 14.57
N ILE A 288 8.48 4.65 14.99
CA ILE A 288 8.28 5.99 14.43
C ILE A 288 9.42 6.91 14.89
N ILE A 289 9.73 7.95 14.11
CA ILE A 289 10.67 8.98 14.57
C ILE A 289 10.14 9.64 15.86
N ASN A 290 11.04 10.26 16.62
CA ASN A 290 10.64 10.89 17.88
C ASN A 290 9.75 12.12 17.61
N TYR A 291 8.53 12.07 18.12
CA TYR A 291 7.58 13.17 18.18
C TYR A 291 7.38 13.61 19.63
N THR A 292 7.16 14.90 19.87
CA THR A 292 6.74 15.38 21.19
C THR A 292 5.28 14.94 21.47
N PRO A 293 4.83 14.95 22.73
CA PRO A 293 3.44 14.66 23.07
C PRO A 293 2.44 15.50 22.26
N GLU A 294 2.70 16.79 22.08
CA GLU A 294 1.85 17.71 21.31
C GLU A 294 1.80 17.33 19.83
N GLN A 295 2.93 16.87 19.27
CA GLN A 295 3.00 16.41 17.89
C GLN A 295 2.25 15.09 17.69
N LEU A 296 2.28 14.19 18.68
CA LEU A 296 1.49 12.96 18.66
C LEU A 296 -0.01 13.26 18.74
N GLU A 297 -0.42 14.19 19.61
CA GLU A 297 -1.81 14.68 19.66
C GLU A 297 -2.24 15.26 18.32
N PHE A 298 -1.38 16.07 17.70
CA PHE A 298 -1.63 16.62 16.36
C PHE A 298 -1.77 15.53 15.28
N ILE A 299 -0.94 14.50 15.33
CA ILE A 299 -1.06 13.33 14.44
C ILE A 299 -2.42 12.65 14.64
N HIS A 300 -2.80 12.39 15.89
CA HIS A 300 -4.07 11.73 16.22
C HIS A 300 -5.28 12.56 15.77
N ALA A 301 -5.26 13.88 15.97
CA ALA A 301 -6.34 14.78 15.54
C ALA A 301 -6.42 14.95 14.00
N SER A 302 -5.36 14.60 13.28
CA SER A 302 -5.26 14.76 11.82
C SER A 302 -5.65 13.51 11.02
N GLN A 303 -5.84 12.37 11.68
CA GLN A 303 -6.32 11.10 11.09
C GLN A 303 -7.84 11.10 10.90
#